data_AF-A0A965RNV8-F1
#
_entry.id   AF-A0A965RNV8-F1
#
_cell.length_a   1.000
_cell.length_b   1.000
_cell.length_c   1.000
_cell.angle_alpha   90.00
_cell.angle_beta   90.00
_cell.angle_gamma   90.00
#
_symmetry.space_group_name_H-M   'P 1'
#
loop_
_entity.id
_entity.type
_entity.pdbx_description
1 polymer ?
#
loop_
_entity_poly.entity_id
_entity_poly.type
_entity_poly.pdbx_seq_one_letter_code
_entity_poly.pdbx_strand_id
1 'polypeptide(L)'
;MRNFISLKTSLLILVLSLSAQASLAPFSDISSIRREFLEDHRVFEKVIEGKSEWESTFCHGVYSYRIMVRTQLKDLDIQLDQDGSVILKAVLHEPYVGFQGNYQGAYSFCFPVSDWSGLTAEDAKIEAKVEFTDTEEGRILVNIKVNSVKLGRLMSDSLYQSWEESMTRLVNNGLSQVWASQLGDWFSSKISSMVNEHLPSLPKGK
;
A
#
# COMPACT_ATOMS: atom_id res chain seq x y z
N MET A 1 -4.85 -13.60 8.55
CA MET A 1 -5.08 -12.47 9.48
C MET A 1 -3.98 -12.28 10.53
N ARG A 2 -3.05 -13.22 10.78
CA ARG A 2 -1.96 -13.05 11.76
C ARG A 2 -0.89 -12.00 11.36
N ASN A 3 -0.58 -11.83 10.09
CA ASN A 3 0.50 -10.91 9.65
C ASN A 3 0.13 -9.42 9.76
N PHE A 4 -1.16 -9.08 9.75
CA PHE A 4 -1.60 -7.68 9.80
C PHE A 4 -1.50 -7.06 11.20
N ILE A 5 -1.48 -7.89 12.26
CA ILE A 5 -1.29 -7.43 13.64
C ILE A 5 0.20 -7.15 13.91
N SER A 6 1.10 -7.96 13.32
CA SER A 6 2.55 -7.75 13.41
C SER A 6 2.97 -6.39 12.81
N LEU A 7 2.49 -6.10 11.59
CA LEU A 7 2.83 -4.86 10.88
C LEU A 7 2.43 -3.60 11.65
N LYS A 8 1.27 -3.66 12.32
CA LYS A 8 0.71 -2.56 13.13
C LYS A 8 1.60 -2.23 14.31
N THR A 9 2.20 -3.23 14.95
CA THR A 9 3.00 -3.05 16.16
C THR A 9 4.39 -2.54 15.82
N SER A 10 5.00 -3.06 14.75
CA SER A 10 6.35 -2.66 14.32
C SER A 10 6.38 -1.26 13.68
N LEU A 11 5.36 -0.86 12.92
CA LEU A 11 5.28 0.50 12.39
C LEU A 11 5.10 1.53 13.52
N LEU A 12 4.34 1.17 14.55
CA LEU A 12 4.14 1.99 15.74
C LEU A 12 5.44 2.17 16.53
N ILE A 13 6.19 1.07 16.74
CA ILE A 13 7.50 1.10 17.39
C ILE A 13 8.47 1.96 16.59
N LEU A 14 8.47 1.85 15.26
CA LEU A 14 9.29 2.68 14.37
C LEU A 14 8.96 4.16 14.51
N VAL A 15 7.67 4.52 14.44
CA VAL A 15 7.22 5.92 14.56
C VAL A 15 7.48 6.50 15.95
N LEU A 16 7.26 5.72 17.02
CA LEU A 16 7.51 6.14 18.40
C LEU A 16 9.02 6.24 18.72
N SER A 17 9.84 5.36 18.17
CA SER A 17 11.30 5.44 18.32
C SER A 17 11.86 6.65 17.58
N LEU A 18 11.37 6.94 16.37
CA LEU A 18 11.73 8.14 15.61
C LEU A 18 11.31 9.44 16.33
N SER A 19 10.10 9.51 16.89
CA SER A 19 9.62 10.73 17.56
C SER A 19 10.24 10.96 18.93
N ALA A 20 10.54 9.91 19.70
CA ALA A 20 11.23 10.03 20.99
C ALA A 20 12.71 10.41 20.86
N GLN A 21 13.36 10.04 19.74
CA GLN A 21 14.79 10.23 19.51
C GLN A 21 15.14 11.55 18.82
N ALA A 22 14.15 12.27 18.26
CA ALA A 22 14.37 13.58 17.63
C ALA A 22 14.90 14.66 18.60
N SER A 23 14.78 14.46 19.92
CA SER A 23 15.25 15.43 20.92
C SER A 23 16.56 15.07 21.63
N LEU A 24 16.99 13.80 21.63
CA LEU A 24 18.13 13.36 22.44
C LEU A 24 18.90 12.18 21.79
N ALA A 25 20.13 12.46 21.36
CA ALA A 25 21.21 11.55 20.93
C ALA A 25 21.29 11.12 19.43
N PRO A 26 22.51 10.96 18.87
CA PRO A 26 22.73 10.62 17.47
C PRO A 26 22.33 9.17 17.16
N PHE A 27 21.54 9.01 16.10
CA PHE A 27 21.02 7.76 15.54
C PHE A 27 22.13 6.76 15.20
N SER A 28 22.46 5.87 16.14
CA SER A 28 23.45 4.80 15.90
C SER A 28 22.85 3.52 15.33
N ASP A 29 21.51 3.38 15.21
CA ASP A 29 20.95 2.09 14.83
C ASP A 29 19.65 2.07 14.01
N ILE A 30 19.50 2.98 13.04
CA ILE A 30 18.46 2.87 12.00
C ILE A 30 18.65 1.56 11.18
N SER A 31 19.89 1.07 11.12
CA SER A 31 20.24 -0.14 10.36
C SER A 31 19.68 -1.43 10.96
N SER A 32 19.63 -1.58 12.30
CA SER A 32 19.03 -2.74 12.93
C SER A 32 17.52 -2.73 12.80
N ILE A 33 16.88 -1.58 13.05
CA ILE A 33 15.43 -1.39 12.91
C ILE A 33 14.98 -1.73 11.49
N ARG A 34 15.71 -1.27 10.47
CA ARG A 34 15.46 -1.62 9.06
C ARG A 34 15.53 -3.13 8.83
N ARG A 35 16.58 -3.78 9.36
CA ARG A 35 16.79 -5.24 9.17
C ARG A 35 15.68 -6.05 9.82
N GLU A 36 15.36 -5.76 11.08
CA GLU A 36 14.30 -6.43 11.84
C GLU A 36 12.94 -6.25 11.14
N PHE A 37 12.63 -5.03 10.69
CA PHE A 37 11.38 -4.78 9.95
C PHE A 37 11.28 -5.56 8.65
N LEU A 38 12.37 -5.64 7.87
CA LEU A 38 12.43 -6.39 6.61
C LEU A 38 12.33 -7.90 6.82
N GLU A 39 12.88 -8.43 7.91
CA GLU A 39 12.77 -9.84 8.27
C GLU A 39 11.32 -10.21 8.64
N ASP A 40 10.66 -9.39 9.44
CA ASP A 40 9.30 -9.66 9.92
C ASP A 40 8.19 -9.39 8.88
N HIS A 41 8.42 -8.46 7.95
CA HIS A 41 7.37 -7.95 7.06
C HIS A 41 7.71 -8.08 5.58
N ARG A 42 8.45 -9.13 5.24
CA ARG A 42 8.94 -9.33 3.87
C ARG A 42 7.86 -9.54 2.83
N VAL A 43 6.73 -10.16 3.19
CA VAL A 43 5.65 -10.51 2.24
C VAL A 43 4.31 -9.93 2.70
N PHE A 44 3.72 -9.12 1.83
CA PHE A 44 2.40 -8.57 1.98
C PHE A 44 1.46 -9.31 1.04
N GLU A 45 0.41 -9.89 1.59
CA GLU A 45 -0.66 -10.48 0.80
C GLU A 45 -2.00 -9.99 1.34
N LYS A 46 -2.80 -9.41 0.45
CA LYS A 46 -4.16 -8.98 0.74
C LYS A 46 -5.08 -9.55 -0.33
N VAL A 47 -6.03 -10.35 0.12
CA VAL A 47 -7.14 -10.83 -0.70
C VAL A 47 -8.38 -10.00 -0.34
N ILE A 48 -9.05 -9.47 -1.35
CA ILE A 48 -10.31 -8.76 -1.27
C ILE A 48 -11.32 -9.58 -2.06
N GLU A 49 -12.36 -10.04 -1.39
CA GLU A 49 -13.43 -10.83 -2.00
C GLU A 49 -14.73 -10.05 -1.92
N GLY A 50 -15.54 -10.18 -2.96
CA GLY A 50 -16.88 -9.62 -2.97
C GLY A 50 -17.82 -10.49 -3.78
N LYS A 51 -19.10 -10.39 -3.44
CA LYS A 51 -20.19 -11.08 -4.12
C LYS A 51 -21.32 -10.09 -4.32
N SER A 52 -21.87 -10.05 -5.52
CA SER A 52 -23.07 -9.32 -5.86
C SER A 52 -24.04 -10.29 -6.51
N GLU A 53 -25.30 -10.19 -6.13
CA GLU A 53 -26.37 -11.01 -6.66
C GLU A 53 -27.38 -10.08 -7.32
N TRP A 54 -27.97 -10.52 -8.42
CA TRP A 54 -29.07 -9.82 -9.06
C TRP A 54 -30.13 -10.81 -9.52
N GLU A 55 -31.38 -10.37 -9.42
CA GLU A 55 -32.54 -11.12 -9.91
C GLU A 55 -32.99 -10.56 -11.25
N SER A 56 -33.34 -11.45 -12.17
CA SER A 56 -34.15 -11.13 -13.33
C SER A 56 -35.31 -12.12 -13.44
N THR A 57 -36.28 -11.79 -14.29
CA THR A 57 -37.46 -12.60 -14.56
C THR A 57 -37.17 -14.05 -14.98
N PHE A 58 -35.96 -14.34 -15.46
CA PHE A 58 -35.59 -15.65 -16.00
C PHE A 58 -34.34 -16.28 -15.36
N CYS A 59 -33.65 -15.58 -14.45
CA CYS A 59 -32.43 -16.09 -13.82
C CYS A 59 -32.05 -15.31 -12.55
N HIS A 60 -31.47 -16.02 -11.59
CA HIS A 60 -30.62 -15.46 -10.53
C HIS A 60 -29.17 -15.41 -11.03
N GLY A 61 -28.65 -14.22 -11.20
CA GLY A 61 -27.25 -14.02 -11.55
C GLY A 61 -26.42 -13.79 -10.29
N VAL A 62 -25.27 -14.45 -10.22
CA VAL A 62 -24.27 -14.21 -9.17
C VAL A 62 -23.00 -13.75 -9.85
N TYR A 63 -22.44 -12.65 -9.34
CA TYR A 63 -21.10 -12.19 -9.66
C TYR A 63 -20.24 -12.27 -8.40
N SER A 64 -19.20 -13.08 -8.42
CA SER A 64 -18.17 -13.05 -7.37
C SER A 64 -16.85 -12.59 -7.96
N TYR A 65 -16.15 -11.75 -7.21
CA TYR A 65 -14.83 -11.30 -7.57
C TYR A 65 -13.85 -11.52 -6.42
N ARG A 66 -12.61 -11.78 -6.80
CA ARG A 66 -11.48 -11.92 -5.87
C ARG A 66 -10.32 -11.13 -6.44
N ILE A 67 -9.88 -10.12 -5.69
CA ILE A 67 -8.69 -9.32 -6.00
C ILE A 67 -7.59 -9.76 -5.04
N MET A 68 -6.47 -10.22 -5.56
CA MET A 68 -5.28 -10.58 -4.79
C MET A 68 -4.19 -9.55 -5.07
N VAL A 69 -3.74 -8.89 -4.02
CA VAL A 69 -2.56 -8.03 -4.05
C VAL A 69 -1.47 -8.74 -3.26
N ARG A 70 -0.36 -9.08 -3.91
CA ARG A 70 0.82 -9.67 -3.27
C ARG A 70 2.03 -8.83 -3.59
N THR A 71 2.90 -8.56 -2.63
CA THR A 71 4.18 -7.90 -2.90
C THR A 71 5.17 -8.20 -1.79
N GLN A 72 6.45 -7.90 -2.03
CA GLN A 72 7.49 -8.08 -1.04
C GLN A 72 8.26 -6.78 -0.82
N LEU A 73 8.49 -6.38 0.43
CA LEU A 73 9.37 -5.24 0.69
C LEU A 73 10.82 -5.70 0.52
N LYS A 74 11.48 -5.22 -0.53
CA LYS A 74 12.87 -5.55 -0.85
C LYS A 74 13.83 -4.55 -0.23
N ASP A 75 13.45 -3.29 -0.23
CA ASP A 75 14.28 -2.24 0.33
C ASP A 75 13.43 -1.15 1.01
N LEU A 76 13.99 -0.56 2.06
CA LEU A 76 13.43 0.58 2.77
C LEU A 76 14.56 1.50 3.20
N ASP A 77 14.55 2.72 2.67
CA ASP A 77 15.46 3.79 3.05
C ASP A 77 14.67 4.89 3.78
N ILE A 78 15.24 5.36 4.89
CA ILE A 78 14.62 6.31 5.80
C ILE A 78 15.61 7.46 5.97
N GLN A 79 15.24 8.64 5.48
CA GLN A 79 16.06 9.84 5.53
C GLN A 79 15.36 10.88 6.39
N LEU A 80 16.09 11.51 7.31
CA LEU A 80 15.59 12.66 8.07
C LEU A 80 15.90 13.93 7.27
N ASP A 81 14.88 14.77 7.08
CA ASP A 81 15.03 16.07 6.43
C ASP A 81 15.32 17.18 7.46
N GLN A 82 15.79 18.33 7.00
CA GLN A 82 16.22 19.45 7.87
C GLN A 82 15.06 20.05 8.68
N ASP A 83 13.83 19.92 8.19
CA ASP A 83 12.61 20.37 8.84
C ASP A 83 12.09 19.39 9.91
N GLY A 84 12.80 18.28 10.15
CA GLY A 84 12.40 17.23 11.09
C GLY A 84 11.39 16.23 10.50
N SER A 85 11.02 16.37 9.22
CA SER A 85 10.23 15.36 8.52
C SER A 85 11.07 14.15 8.13
N VAL A 86 10.40 13.04 7.84
CA VAL A 86 11.04 11.79 7.41
C VAL A 86 10.64 11.47 5.98
N ILE A 87 11.63 11.32 5.11
CA ILE A 87 11.46 10.84 3.74
C ILE A 87 11.65 9.33 3.74
N LEU A 88 10.60 8.61 3.36
CA LEU A 88 10.57 7.16 3.21
C LEU A 88 10.65 6.79 1.74
N LYS A 89 11.63 5.96 1.37
CA LYS A 89 11.79 5.37 0.04
C LYS A 89 11.72 3.86 0.16
N ALA A 90 10.62 3.28 -0.32
CA ALA A 90 10.40 1.84 -0.31
C ALA A 90 10.54 1.27 -1.72
N VAL A 91 11.21 0.13 -1.83
CA VAL A 91 11.23 -0.70 -3.04
C VAL A 91 10.51 -1.99 -2.74
N LEU A 92 9.39 -2.16 -3.41
CA LEU A 92 8.62 -3.39 -3.44
C LEU A 92 9.09 -4.26 -4.61
N HIS A 93 9.23 -5.55 -4.38
CA HIS A 93 9.62 -6.53 -5.38
C HIS A 93 8.42 -7.38 -5.76
N GLU A 94 8.30 -7.65 -7.06
CA GLU A 94 7.24 -8.46 -7.65
C GLU A 94 5.84 -8.12 -7.12
N PRO A 95 5.41 -6.84 -7.11
CA PRO A 95 4.02 -6.53 -6.85
C PRO A 95 3.15 -7.21 -7.91
N TYR A 96 2.26 -8.05 -7.44
CA TYR A 96 1.29 -8.81 -8.21
C TYR A 96 -0.11 -8.34 -7.85
N VAL A 97 -0.91 -8.05 -8.87
CA VAL A 97 -2.35 -7.82 -8.75
C VAL A 97 -3.05 -8.83 -9.65
N GLY A 98 -3.75 -9.77 -9.03
CA GLY A 98 -4.60 -10.74 -9.71
C GLY A 98 -6.07 -10.42 -9.49
N PHE A 99 -6.89 -10.62 -10.51
CA PHE A 99 -8.34 -10.63 -10.41
C PHE A 99 -8.90 -11.97 -10.90
N GLN A 100 -9.87 -12.47 -10.15
CA GLN A 100 -10.70 -13.58 -10.55
C GLN A 100 -12.15 -13.12 -10.55
N GLY A 101 -12.86 -13.37 -11.64
CA GLY A 101 -14.30 -13.12 -11.73
C GLY A 101 -15.04 -14.40 -12.04
N ASN A 102 -16.19 -14.61 -11.40
CA ASN A 102 -17.19 -15.59 -11.83
C ASN A 102 -18.43 -14.84 -12.29
N TYR A 103 -18.86 -15.07 -13.53
CA TYR A 103 -20.09 -14.49 -14.07
C TYR A 103 -21.07 -15.59 -14.52
N GLN A 104 -22.34 -15.39 -14.18
CA GLN A 104 -23.47 -16.19 -14.66
C GLN A 104 -24.49 -15.25 -15.31
N GLY A 105 -24.70 -15.39 -16.62
CA GLY A 105 -25.55 -14.49 -17.42
C GLY A 105 -27.00 -14.94 -17.56
N ALA A 106 -27.92 -13.98 -17.74
CA ALA A 106 -29.36 -14.25 -17.94
C ALA A 106 -29.71 -14.84 -19.31
N TYR A 107 -28.89 -14.59 -20.35
CA TYR A 107 -29.42 -14.59 -21.71
C TYR A 107 -29.27 -15.89 -22.50
N SER A 108 -28.49 -16.89 -22.06
CA SER A 108 -28.41 -18.13 -22.84
C SER A 108 -28.01 -19.37 -22.07
N PHE A 109 -27.06 -19.30 -21.14
CA PHE A 109 -26.69 -20.48 -20.36
C PHE A 109 -26.10 -20.09 -19.01
N CYS A 110 -26.64 -20.66 -17.94
CA CYS A 110 -26.17 -20.55 -16.56
C CYS A 110 -24.81 -21.23 -16.33
N PHE A 111 -23.85 -21.09 -17.24
CA PHE A 111 -22.51 -21.64 -17.07
C PHE A 111 -21.61 -20.59 -16.40
N PRO A 112 -20.94 -20.94 -15.30
CA PRO A 112 -19.99 -20.05 -14.67
C PRO A 112 -18.78 -19.88 -15.60
N VAL A 113 -18.49 -18.65 -16.02
CA VAL A 113 -17.20 -18.31 -16.61
C VAL A 113 -16.31 -17.85 -15.47
N SER A 114 -15.27 -18.64 -15.18
CA SER A 114 -14.20 -18.29 -14.25
C SER A 114 -12.93 -18.08 -15.04
N ASP A 115 -12.32 -16.92 -14.91
CA ASP A 115 -10.99 -16.68 -15.46
C ASP A 115 -10.11 -15.98 -14.42
N TRP A 116 -8.83 -16.31 -14.43
CA TRP A 116 -7.80 -15.65 -13.65
C TRP A 116 -6.96 -14.82 -14.59
N SER A 117 -6.82 -13.54 -14.27
CA SER A 117 -5.85 -12.70 -14.95
C SER A 117 -5.13 -11.85 -13.93
N GLY A 118 -3.86 -11.60 -14.20
CA GLY A 118 -2.99 -10.92 -13.29
C GLY A 118 -1.89 -10.16 -14.00
N LEU A 119 -1.39 -9.16 -13.30
CA LEU A 119 -0.26 -8.35 -13.72
C LEU A 119 0.76 -8.35 -12.60
N THR A 120 2.01 -8.63 -12.95
CA THR A 120 3.15 -8.50 -12.05
C THR A 120 3.98 -7.31 -12.51
N ALA A 121 4.58 -6.53 -11.62
CA ALA A 121 5.67 -5.62 -11.99
C ALA A 121 6.99 -6.17 -11.45
N GLU A 122 8.13 -5.89 -12.09
CA GLU A 122 9.45 -6.27 -11.55
C GLU A 122 9.72 -5.66 -10.18
N ASP A 123 9.44 -4.37 -10.05
CA ASP A 123 9.50 -3.61 -8.81
C ASP A 123 8.42 -2.52 -8.75
N ALA A 124 8.18 -1.98 -7.56
CA ALA A 124 7.48 -0.72 -7.37
C ALA A 124 8.24 0.14 -6.38
N LYS A 125 8.54 1.37 -6.76
CA LYS A 125 9.26 2.36 -5.95
C LYS A 125 8.24 3.36 -5.43
N ILE A 126 8.19 3.51 -4.11
CA ILE A 126 7.29 4.43 -3.43
C ILE A 126 8.15 5.42 -2.67
N GLU A 127 7.88 6.71 -2.86
CA GLU A 127 8.47 7.78 -2.07
C GLU A 127 7.37 8.53 -1.32
N ALA A 128 7.52 8.67 -0.01
CA ALA A 128 6.59 9.39 0.83
C ALA A 128 7.33 10.31 1.80
N LYS A 129 6.75 11.48 2.09
CA LYS A 129 7.19 12.39 3.15
C LYS A 129 6.25 12.23 4.35
N VAL A 130 6.83 12.09 5.54
CA VAL A 130 6.12 11.96 6.80
C VAL A 130 6.44 13.18 7.65
N GLU A 131 5.42 13.96 7.95
CA GLU A 131 5.51 15.16 8.77
C GLU A 131 4.85 14.90 10.12
N PHE A 132 5.47 15.39 11.18
CA PHE A 132 4.96 15.27 12.55
C PHE A 132 4.46 16.63 13.01
N THR A 133 3.26 16.68 13.58
CA THR A 133 2.66 17.92 14.07
C THR A 133 2.13 17.71 15.47
N ASP A 134 2.60 18.53 16.41
CA ASP A 134 2.05 18.56 17.76
C ASP A 134 0.70 19.25 17.78
N THR A 135 -0.26 18.64 18.46
CA THR A 135 -1.56 19.25 18.74
C THR A 135 -1.55 19.92 20.12
N GLU A 136 -2.44 20.90 20.32
CA GLU A 136 -2.63 21.57 21.61
C GLU A 136 -2.97 20.59 22.75
N GLU A 137 -3.46 19.39 22.41
CA GLU A 137 -3.77 18.32 23.37
C GLU A 137 -2.56 17.44 23.76
N GLY A 138 -1.36 17.76 23.25
CA GLY A 138 -0.14 16.98 23.46
C GLY A 138 -0.11 15.65 22.71
N ARG A 139 -0.94 15.50 21.66
CA ARG A 139 -0.89 14.34 20.75
C ARG A 139 -0.06 14.68 19.53
N ILE A 140 0.77 13.74 19.10
CA ILE A 140 1.51 13.81 17.84
C ILE A 140 0.57 13.33 16.73
N LEU A 141 0.33 14.19 15.75
CA LEU A 141 -0.29 13.81 14.48
C LEU A 141 0.79 13.51 13.45
N VAL A 142 0.58 12.47 12.69
CA VAL A 142 1.41 12.06 11.57
C VAL A 142 0.67 12.38 10.28
N ASN A 143 1.28 13.19 9.44
CA ASN A 143 0.80 13.50 8.10
C ASN A 143 1.71 12.82 7.08
N ILE A 144 1.13 11.92 6.29
CA ILE A 144 1.86 11.12 5.31
C ILE A 144 1.42 11.58 3.94
N LYS A 145 2.37 12.13 3.17
CA LYS A 145 2.19 12.52 1.78
C LYS A 145 2.96 11.58 0.87
N VAL A 146 2.26 10.86 0.00
CA VAL A 146 2.91 10.04 -1.02
C VAL A 146 3.33 10.95 -2.17
N ASN A 147 4.62 11.11 -2.37
CA ASN A 147 5.18 12.00 -3.39
C ASN A 147 5.16 11.33 -4.76
N SER A 148 5.51 10.03 -4.83
CA SER A 148 5.51 9.30 -6.08
C SER A 148 5.36 7.80 -5.88
N VAL A 149 4.78 7.15 -6.90
CA VAL A 149 4.77 5.70 -7.06
C VAL A 149 5.16 5.41 -8.50
N LYS A 150 6.18 4.58 -8.68
CA LYS A 150 6.68 4.18 -9.99
C LYS A 150 6.81 2.66 -10.05
N LEU A 151 6.18 2.05 -11.04
CA LEU A 151 6.30 0.63 -11.33
C LEU A 151 7.47 0.40 -12.30
N GLY A 152 8.23 -0.67 -12.06
CA GLY A 152 9.11 -1.29 -13.04
C GLY A 152 8.31 -1.90 -14.19
N ARG A 153 8.97 -2.71 -15.02
CA ARG A 153 8.31 -3.34 -16.16
C ARG A 153 7.14 -4.22 -15.68
N LEU A 154 5.97 -3.98 -16.26
CA LEU A 154 4.80 -4.84 -16.11
C LEU A 154 4.97 -6.09 -16.95
N MET A 155 4.66 -7.24 -16.37
CA MET A 155 4.78 -8.56 -16.97
C MET A 155 3.44 -9.27 -16.88
N SER A 156 3.10 -9.99 -17.95
CA SER A 156 1.94 -10.87 -17.98
C SER A 156 2.24 -12.12 -18.79
N ASP A 157 1.75 -13.27 -18.32
CA ASP A 157 2.02 -14.57 -18.95
C ASP A 157 1.48 -14.71 -20.39
N SER A 158 0.63 -13.78 -20.84
CA SER A 158 -0.08 -13.85 -22.12
C SER A 158 0.21 -12.70 -23.10
N LEU A 159 1.02 -11.71 -22.71
CA LEU A 159 1.18 -10.47 -23.48
C LEU A 159 2.56 -10.37 -24.15
N TYR A 160 2.60 -9.70 -25.32
CA TYR A 160 3.84 -9.43 -26.04
C TYR A 160 4.65 -8.33 -25.34
N GLN A 161 5.99 -8.43 -25.37
CA GLN A 161 6.90 -7.50 -24.71
C GLN A 161 6.67 -6.02 -25.09
N SER A 162 6.35 -5.71 -26.35
CA SER A 162 6.06 -4.32 -26.78
C SER A 162 4.78 -3.76 -26.13
N TRP A 163 3.83 -4.62 -25.80
CA TRP A 163 2.60 -4.26 -25.12
C TRP A 163 2.86 -4.03 -23.63
N GLU A 164 3.70 -4.87 -23.01
CA GLU A 164 4.18 -4.71 -21.64
C GLU A 164 4.86 -3.35 -21.40
N GLU A 165 5.77 -2.95 -22.30
CA GLU A 165 6.44 -1.65 -22.23
C GLU A 165 5.46 -0.48 -22.37
N SER A 166 4.52 -0.60 -23.32
CA SER A 166 3.49 0.42 -23.56
C SER A 166 2.57 0.59 -22.35
N MET A 167 2.13 -0.52 -21.76
CA MET A 167 1.31 -0.52 -20.54
C MET A 167 2.08 0.03 -19.35
N THR A 168 3.34 -0.36 -19.18
CA THR A 168 4.20 0.16 -18.10
C THR A 168 4.26 1.68 -18.14
N ARG A 169 4.48 2.25 -19.34
CA ARG A 169 4.50 3.70 -19.53
C ARG A 169 3.15 4.35 -19.24
N LEU A 170 2.06 3.77 -19.76
CA LEU A 170 0.71 4.29 -19.56
C LEU A 170 0.32 4.30 -18.07
N VAL A 171 0.57 3.19 -17.37
CA VAL A 171 0.27 3.05 -15.94
C VAL A 171 1.13 4.01 -15.12
N ASN A 172 2.43 4.15 -15.39
CA ASN A 172 3.28 5.10 -14.68
C ASN A 172 2.86 6.56 -14.90
N ASN A 173 2.47 6.93 -16.12
CA ASN A 173 1.93 8.27 -16.39
C ASN A 173 0.62 8.51 -15.62
N GLY A 174 -0.27 7.52 -15.61
CA GLY A 174 -1.53 7.58 -14.85
C GLY A 174 -1.29 7.70 -13.34
N LEU A 175 -0.38 6.89 -12.77
CA LEU A 175 0.01 6.97 -11.37
C LEU A 175 0.57 8.34 -11.02
N SER A 176 1.46 8.88 -11.85
CA SER A 176 2.00 10.23 -11.65
C SER A 176 0.91 11.30 -11.64
N GLN A 177 -0.11 11.18 -12.50
CA GLN A 177 -1.23 12.12 -12.51
C GLN A 177 -2.13 11.95 -11.28
N VAL A 178 -2.42 10.71 -10.87
CA VAL A 178 -3.21 10.42 -9.68
C VAL A 178 -2.57 11.04 -8.45
N TRP A 179 -1.27 10.80 -8.24
CA TRP A 179 -0.56 11.33 -7.07
C TRP A 179 -0.33 12.84 -7.11
N ALA A 180 -0.38 13.46 -8.29
CA ALA A 180 -0.37 14.92 -8.43
C ALA A 180 -1.76 15.57 -8.33
N SER A 181 -2.83 14.78 -8.15
CA SER A 181 -4.21 15.26 -8.15
C SER A 181 -4.84 15.26 -6.75
N GLN A 182 -6.04 15.84 -6.64
CA GLN A 182 -6.88 15.78 -5.43
C GLN A 182 -7.15 14.34 -4.95
N LEU A 183 -7.15 13.36 -5.86
CA LEU A 183 -7.30 11.96 -5.48
C LEU A 183 -6.08 11.46 -4.71
N GLY A 184 -4.87 11.88 -5.10
CA GLY A 184 -3.63 11.59 -4.37
C GLY A 184 -3.60 12.22 -2.98
N ASP A 185 -4.09 13.46 -2.86
CA ASP A 185 -4.26 14.14 -1.57
C ASP A 185 -5.26 13.39 -0.67
N TRP A 186 -6.38 12.96 -1.24
CA TRP A 186 -7.39 12.16 -0.53
C TRP A 186 -6.82 10.83 -0.03
N PHE A 187 -6.06 10.11 -0.86
CA PHE A 187 -5.39 8.87 -0.45
C PHE A 187 -4.38 9.12 0.68
N SER A 188 -3.56 10.16 0.54
CA SER A 188 -2.59 10.57 1.57
C SER A 188 -3.27 10.91 2.90
N SER A 189 -4.40 11.62 2.86
CA SER A 189 -5.23 11.89 4.03
C SER A 189 -5.80 10.61 4.65
N LYS A 190 -6.26 9.64 3.85
CA LYS A 190 -6.74 8.36 4.37
C LYS A 190 -5.64 7.52 5.00
N ILE A 191 -4.45 7.50 4.42
CA ILE A 191 -3.27 6.84 5.01
C ILE A 191 -2.94 7.49 6.36
N SER A 192 -2.90 8.83 6.40
CA SER A 192 -2.65 9.59 7.62
C SER A 192 -3.69 9.30 8.70
N SER A 193 -4.99 9.29 8.35
CA SER A 193 -6.07 8.94 9.28
C SER A 193 -5.88 7.55 9.88
N MET A 194 -5.62 6.54 9.03
CA MET A 194 -5.40 5.17 9.50
C MET A 194 -4.18 5.08 10.42
N VAL A 195 -3.09 5.80 10.15
CA VAL A 195 -1.92 5.80 11.03
C VAL A 195 -2.24 6.47 12.36
N ASN A 196 -2.85 7.66 12.33
CA ASN A 196 -3.22 8.41 13.53
C ASN A 196 -4.22 7.67 14.43
N GLU A 197 -5.15 6.91 13.86
CA GLU A 197 -6.08 6.04 14.60
C GLU A 197 -5.36 4.99 15.46
N HIS A 198 -4.12 4.64 15.12
CA HIS A 198 -3.35 3.62 15.82
C HIS A 198 -2.26 4.22 16.72
N LEU A 199 -1.99 5.52 16.65
CA LEU A 199 -1.00 6.16 17.53
C LEU A 199 -1.52 6.26 18.96
N PRO A 200 -0.71 5.87 19.97
CA PRO A 200 -1.12 6.03 21.36
C PRO A 200 -1.23 7.52 21.68
N SER A 201 -2.31 7.90 22.37
CA SER A 201 -2.36 9.23 22.98
C SER A 201 -1.28 9.31 24.06
N LEU A 202 -0.34 10.24 23.94
CA LEU A 202 0.65 10.47 24.98
C LEU A 202 -0.07 10.79 26.31
N PRO A 203 0.38 10.21 27.44
CA PRO A 203 -0.17 10.57 28.74
C PRO A 203 0.08 12.06 28.97
N LYS A 204 -0.97 12.82 29.29
CA LYS A 204 -0.85 14.23 29.68
C LYS A 204 0.17 14.32 30.82
N GLY A 205 1.32 14.92 30.55
CA GLY A 205 2.32 15.20 31.58
C GLY A 205 1.67 15.95 32.73
N LYS A 206 1.86 15.46 33.96
CA LYS A 206 1.58 16.21 35.17
C LYS A 206 2.65 17.27 35.40
#